data_AF-A0A3D4UM73-F1
#
_entry.id   AF-A0A3D4UM73-F1
#
_cell.length_a   1.000
_cell.length_b   1.000
_cell.length_c   1.000
_cell.angle_alpha   90.00
_cell.angle_beta   90.00
_cell.angle_gamma   90.00
#
_symmetry.space_group_name_H-M   'P 1'
#
loop_
_entity.id
_entity.type
_entity.pdbx_description
1 polymer ?
#
loop_
_entity_poly.entity_id
_entity_poly.type
_entity_poly.pdbx_seq_one_letter_code
_entity_poly.pdbx_strand_id
1 'polypeptide(L)'
;MLLGQKGTLLWNLIIPFCSSIVVSTLLWFGLLGWVRLRKFDRIAQIHLTHGICPSCAYQLDDLTTQDDGCVVCPECNAAWKQSRVRRADETVTHA
;
A
#
# COMPACT_ATOMS: atom_id res chain seq x y z
N MET A 1 -39.60 34.24 -6.38
CA MET A 1 -39.55 32.98 -5.61
C MET A 1 -39.07 31.75 -6.39
N LEU A 2 -38.98 31.73 -7.74
CA LEU A 2 -38.67 30.51 -8.52
C LEU A 2 -37.17 30.28 -8.84
N LEU A 3 -36.27 31.21 -8.50
CA LEU A 3 -34.82 31.07 -8.75
C LEU A 3 -34.08 30.33 -7.63
N GLY A 4 -34.60 30.34 -6.38
CA GLY A 4 -34.01 29.62 -5.25
C GLY A 4 -34.28 28.10 -5.26
N GLN A 5 -35.35 27.66 -5.93
CA GLN A 5 -35.79 26.26 -5.94
C GLN A 5 -34.99 25.38 -6.91
N LYS A 6 -34.43 25.96 -7.99
CA LYS A 6 -33.61 25.22 -8.97
C LYS A 6 -32.19 24.94 -8.44
N GLY A 7 -31.65 25.85 -7.63
CA GLY A 7 -30.34 25.69 -7.01
C GLY A 7 -30.28 24.55 -6.01
N THR A 8 -31.32 24.39 -5.17
CA THR A 8 -31.40 23.30 -4.18
C THR A 8 -31.68 21.93 -4.81
N LEU A 9 -32.44 21.87 -5.90
CA LEU A 9 -32.70 20.64 -6.67
C LEU A 9 -31.45 20.12 -7.39
N LEU A 10 -30.64 21.00 -7.98
CA LEU A 10 -29.35 20.62 -8.56
C LEU A 10 -28.34 20.20 -7.49
N TRP A 11 -28.31 20.89 -6.36
CA TRP A 11 -27.43 20.57 -5.23
C TRP A 11 -27.75 19.19 -4.61
N ASN A 12 -29.04 18.86 -4.48
CA ASN A 12 -29.51 17.57 -3.92
C ASN A 12 -29.24 16.35 -4.83
N LEU A 13 -28.99 16.54 -6.13
CA LEU A 13 -28.65 15.47 -7.06
C LEU A 13 -27.15 15.22 -7.16
N ILE A 14 -26.33 16.26 -6.97
CA ILE A 14 -24.86 16.17 -7.10
C ILE A 14 -24.23 15.52 -5.86
N ILE A 15 -24.69 15.88 -4.66
CA ILE A 15 -24.18 15.35 -3.38
C ILE A 15 -24.24 13.81 -3.28
N PRO A 16 -25.38 13.14 -3.54
CA PRO A 16 -25.47 11.68 -3.40
C PRO A 16 -24.60 10.95 -4.43
N PHE A 17 -24.37 11.55 -5.60
CA PHE A 17 -23.52 10.97 -6.63
C PHE A 17 -22.05 11.02 -6.23
N CYS A 18 -21.58 12.18 -5.78
CA CYS A 18 -20.23 12.33 -5.26
C CYS A 18 -20.01 11.48 -4.01
N SER A 19 -20.97 11.42 -3.08
CA SER A 19 -20.84 10.60 -1.88
C SER A 19 -20.82 9.11 -2.19
N SER A 20 -21.62 8.64 -3.16
CA SER A 20 -21.63 7.23 -3.57
C SER A 20 -20.31 6.82 -4.23
N ILE A 21 -19.73 7.68 -5.07
CA ILE A 21 -18.41 7.46 -5.67
C ILE A 21 -17.35 7.39 -4.58
N VAL A 22 -17.31 8.37 -3.67
CA VAL A 22 -16.34 8.40 -2.57
C VAL A 22 -16.48 7.17 -1.67
N VAL A 23 -17.70 6.80 -1.27
CA VAL A 23 -17.94 5.62 -0.43
C VAL A 23 -17.55 4.34 -1.16
N SER A 24 -17.89 4.19 -2.43
CA SER A 24 -17.52 3.02 -3.23
C SER A 24 -16.01 2.91 -3.42
N THR A 25 -15.33 4.02 -3.66
CA THR A 25 -13.86 4.07 -3.74
C THR A 25 -13.23 3.71 -2.39
N LEU A 26 -13.71 4.28 -1.28
CA LEU A 26 -13.20 3.96 0.06
C LEU A 26 -13.46 2.51 0.46
N LEU A 27 -14.63 1.95 0.11
CA LEU A 27 -14.94 0.54 0.31
C LEU A 27 -14.06 -0.36 -0.57
N TRP A 28 -13.78 0.04 -1.81
CA TRP A 28 -12.87 -0.68 -2.70
C TRP A 28 -11.44 -0.66 -2.15
N PHE A 29 -10.90 0.51 -1.82
CA PHE A 29 -9.57 0.64 -1.20
C PHE A 29 -9.48 -0.01 0.18
N GLY A 30 -10.54 0.03 0.97
CA GLY A 30 -10.62 -0.61 2.29
C GLY A 30 -10.70 -2.13 2.19
N LEU A 31 -11.60 -2.67 1.36
CA LEU A 31 -11.78 -4.11 1.18
C LEU A 31 -10.58 -4.74 0.45
N LEU A 32 -10.07 -4.10 -0.62
CA LEU A 32 -8.86 -4.56 -1.30
C LEU A 32 -7.63 -4.35 -0.45
N GLY A 33 -7.52 -3.24 0.30
CA GLY A 33 -6.47 -3.05 1.29
C GLY A 33 -6.48 -4.20 2.31
N TRP A 34 -7.64 -4.51 2.89
CA TRP A 34 -7.75 -5.53 3.94
C TRP A 34 -7.53 -6.96 3.45
N VAL A 35 -8.02 -7.31 2.25
CA VAL A 35 -7.78 -8.63 1.62
C VAL A 35 -6.33 -8.78 1.16
N ARG A 36 -5.74 -7.72 0.61
CA ARG A 36 -4.33 -7.67 0.20
C ARG A 36 -3.39 -7.68 1.40
N LEU A 37 -3.82 -7.18 2.55
CA LEU A 37 -3.05 -7.27 3.80
C LEU A 37 -3.06 -8.68 4.42
N ARG A 38 -4.15 -9.45 4.31
CA ARG A 38 -4.27 -10.75 5.02
C ARG A 38 -3.78 -11.97 4.26
N LYS A 39 -3.91 -12.02 2.93
CA LYS A 39 -3.46 -13.21 2.15
C LYS A 39 -1.98 -13.15 1.74
N PHE A 40 -1.35 -11.98 1.84
CA PHE A 40 0.01 -11.80 1.35
C PHE A 40 1.09 -12.21 2.35
N ASP A 41 0.79 -12.58 3.60
CA ASP A 41 1.83 -12.81 4.61
C ASP A 41 2.87 -13.86 4.19
N ARG A 42 2.45 -15.02 3.70
CA ARG A 42 3.42 -16.08 3.31
C ARG A 42 4.24 -15.70 2.09
N ILE A 43 3.60 -15.06 1.10
CA ILE A 43 4.27 -14.55 -0.10
C ILE A 43 5.22 -13.40 0.27
N ALA A 44 4.83 -12.57 1.22
CA ALA A 44 5.62 -11.46 1.73
C ALA A 44 6.85 -11.96 2.47
N GLN A 45 6.72 -12.98 3.33
CA GLN A 45 7.88 -13.59 3.98
C GLN A 45 8.88 -14.11 2.95
N ILE A 46 8.42 -14.85 1.93
CA ILE A 46 9.31 -15.39 0.89
C ILE A 46 10.03 -14.26 0.13
N HIS A 47 9.32 -13.21 -0.29
CA HIS A 47 9.97 -12.07 -0.95
C HIS A 47 10.99 -11.38 -0.04
N LEU A 48 10.64 -11.12 1.23
CA LEU A 48 11.55 -10.50 2.19
C LEU A 48 12.80 -11.35 2.44
N THR A 49 12.68 -12.69 2.47
CA THR A 49 13.84 -13.59 2.56
C THR A 49 14.76 -13.60 1.34
N HIS A 50 14.30 -13.05 0.21
CA HIS A 50 15.11 -12.83 -0.99
C HIS A 50 15.55 -11.37 -1.15
N GLY A 51 15.30 -10.51 -0.16
CA GLY A 51 15.60 -9.07 -0.30
C GLY A 51 14.67 -8.38 -1.29
N ILE A 52 13.43 -8.83 -1.45
CA ILE A 52 12.47 -8.28 -2.43
C ILE A 52 11.26 -7.69 -1.72
N CYS A 53 10.78 -6.55 -2.18
CA CYS A 53 9.58 -5.88 -1.66
C CYS A 53 8.31 -6.70 -2.01
N PRO A 54 7.52 -7.16 -1.01
CA PRO A 54 6.27 -7.88 -1.25
C PRO A 54 5.19 -7.12 -2.02
N SER A 55 5.26 -5.78 -2.04
CA SER A 55 4.21 -4.91 -2.60
C SER A 55 4.41 -4.60 -4.08
N CYS A 56 5.67 -4.35 -4.48
CA CYS A 56 6.02 -3.91 -5.84
C CYS A 56 7.17 -4.71 -6.48
N ALA A 57 7.72 -5.70 -5.77
CA ALA A 57 8.87 -6.51 -6.21
C ALA A 57 10.20 -5.76 -6.41
N TYR A 58 10.33 -4.52 -5.92
CA TYR A 58 11.61 -3.80 -5.90
C TYR A 58 12.63 -4.46 -4.97
N GLN A 59 13.92 -4.38 -5.31
CA GLN A 59 15.00 -4.96 -4.51
C GLN A 59 15.27 -4.11 -3.27
N LEU A 60 15.24 -4.74 -2.10
CA LEU A 60 15.43 -4.12 -0.79
C LEU A 60 16.87 -4.23 -0.27
N ASP A 61 17.76 -4.84 -1.04
CA ASP A 61 19.19 -4.94 -0.69
C ASP A 61 19.81 -3.53 -0.58
N ASP A 62 20.76 -3.39 0.35
CA ASP A 62 21.55 -2.18 0.59
C ASP A 62 20.79 -0.88 0.93
N LEU A 63 19.48 -0.96 1.17
CA LEU A 63 18.74 0.18 1.69
C LEU A 63 19.08 0.48 3.15
N THR A 64 19.15 1.78 3.44
CA THR A 64 19.36 2.27 4.80
C THR A 64 18.13 1.98 5.65
N THR A 65 18.36 1.32 6.78
CA THR A 65 17.33 1.14 7.81
C THR A 65 17.09 2.47 8.52
N GLN A 66 15.82 2.88 8.67
CA GLN A 66 15.44 4.07 9.41
C GLN A 66 15.47 3.83 10.93
N ASP A 67 15.31 4.90 11.71
CA ASP A 67 15.39 4.89 13.19
C ASP A 67 14.39 3.94 13.87
N ASP A 68 13.31 3.58 13.18
CA ASP A 68 12.29 2.63 13.63
C ASP A 68 12.64 1.16 13.35
N GLY A 69 13.79 0.89 12.75
CA GLY A 69 14.23 -0.45 12.36
C GLY A 69 13.59 -0.98 11.08
N CYS A 70 12.93 -0.11 10.30
CA CYS A 70 12.32 -0.46 9.03
C CYS A 70 13.18 -0.02 7.84
N VAL A 71 13.08 -0.77 6.75
CA VAL A 71 13.48 -0.34 5.42
C VAL A 71 12.24 0.12 4.68
N VAL A 72 12.31 1.32 4.13
CA VAL A 72 11.26 1.90 3.31
C VAL A 72 11.59 1.66 1.84
N CYS A 73 10.67 1.02 1.12
CA CYS A 73 10.81 0.83 -0.31
C CYS A 73 10.64 2.19 -1.04
N PRO A 74 11.60 2.62 -1.86
CA PRO A 74 11.53 3.93 -2.53
C PRO A 74 10.45 4.01 -3.63
N GLU A 75 10.01 2.86 -4.17
CA GLU A 75 9.03 2.82 -5.27
C GLU A 75 7.59 2.92 -4.76
N CYS A 76 7.24 2.08 -3.77
CA CYS A 76 5.86 1.97 -3.28
C CYS A 76 5.65 2.55 -1.89
N ASN A 77 6.72 3.06 -1.26
CA ASN A 77 6.72 3.63 0.08
C ASN A 77 6.27 2.66 1.20
N ALA A 78 6.22 1.35 0.92
CA ALA A 78 5.93 0.32 1.93
C ALA A 78 7.15 0.12 2.84
N ALA A 79 6.91 -0.04 4.14
CA ALA A 79 7.94 -0.23 5.14
C ALA A 79 7.95 -1.66 5.66
N TRP A 80 9.15 -2.25 5.79
CA TRP A 80 9.36 -3.62 6.25
C TRP A 80 10.45 -3.66 7.32
N LYS A 81 10.27 -4.44 8.38
CA LYS A 81 11.31 -4.60 9.41
C LYS A 81 12.58 -5.18 8.80
N GLN A 82 13.72 -4.53 9.01
CA GLN A 82 15.03 -4.99 8.52
C GLN A 82 15.33 -6.43 8.98
N SER A 83 14.90 -6.80 10.18
CA SER A 83 15.09 -8.17 10.72
C SER A 83 14.42 -9.28 9.92
N ARG A 84 13.51 -8.95 8.99
CA ARG A 84 12.85 -9.90 8.08
C ARG A 84 13.46 -9.91 6.68
N VAL A 85 14.29 -8.92 6.35
CA VAL A 85 14.92 -8.77 5.03
C VAL A 85 16.27 -9.46 5.07
N ARG A 86 16.47 -10.47 4.21
CA ARG A 86 17.79 -11.10 4.04
C ARG A 86 18.64 -10.22 3.11
N ARG A 87 19.90 -9.98 3.47
CA ARG A 87 20.90 -9.40 2.56
C ARG A 87 21.51 -10.49 1.67
N ALA A 88 21.71 -10.20 0.40
CA ALA A 88 22.36 -11.10 -0.56
C ALA A 88 23.87 -11.37 -0.30
N ASP A 89 24.46 -10.79 0.75
CA ASP A 89 25.91 -10.77 1.01
C ASP A 89 26.51 -12.11 1.52
N GLU A 90 25.71 -13.15 1.79
CA GLU A 90 26.22 -14.38 2.45
C GLU A 90 26.53 -15.57 1.53
N THR A 91 26.64 -15.41 0.20
CA THR A 91 26.80 -16.57 -0.71
C THR A 91 28.04 -16.60 -1.61
N VAL A 92 29.09 -15.82 -1.33
CA VAL A 92 30.37 -16.00 -2.07
C VAL A 92 31.56 -15.85 -1.13
N THR A 93 32.02 -16.95 -0.51
CA THR A 93 33.43 -17.35 -0.33
C THR A 93 33.48 -18.68 0.43
N HIS A 94 33.34 -19.79 -0.28
CA HIS A 94 33.97 -21.05 0.12
C HIS A 94 34.72 -21.55 -1.12
N ALA A 95 35.98 -21.12 -1.21
CA ALA A 95 37.00 -21.75 -2.05
C ALA A 95 37.49 -23.02 -1.34
#